data_AF-A0A7S0F719-F1
#
_entry.id   AF-A0A7S0F719-F1
#
_cell.length_a   1.000
_cell.length_b   1.000
_cell.length_c   1.000
_cell.angle_alpha   90.00
_cell.angle_beta   90.00
_cell.angle_gamma   90.00
#
_symmetry.space_group_name_H-M   'P 1'
#
loop_
_entity.id
_entity.type
_entity.pdbx_description
1 polymer ?
#
loop_
_entity_poly.entity_id
_entity_poly.type
_entity_poly.pdbx_seq_one_letter_code
_entity_poly.pdbx_strand_id
1 'polypeptide(L)'
;PAYDMAVEQNEQFVTNYKFLLMFLRSECFNAHNTAKRIMRHFDQKLTLFGKDKLTKRITLEDLTKEEQDVFAQAGTIQVLPLRDMSGRVVMFACEKDHRKYFRTDNPRLFNCRLIWYYVMAIIEDDIESQKKGIVYVGYGLDFKPKGDRDEFDVWMG
;
A
#
# COMPACT_ATOMS: atom_id res chain seq x y z
N PRO A 1 -8.34 2.59 -19.65
CA PRO A 1 -8.18 2.37 -18.18
C PRO A 1 -6.75 2.71 -17.72
N ALA A 2 -6.48 2.81 -16.41
CA ALA A 2 -5.11 3.15 -15.96
C ALA A 2 -4.09 2.11 -16.43
N TYR A 3 -4.49 0.84 -16.56
CA TYR A 3 -3.66 -0.20 -17.16
C TYR A 3 -3.23 0.12 -18.59
N ASP A 4 -4.15 0.51 -19.49
CA ASP A 4 -3.82 0.82 -20.89
C ASP A 4 -2.86 2.00 -20.97
N MET A 5 -3.04 3.01 -20.12
CA MET A 5 -2.12 4.15 -20.00
C MET A 5 -0.72 3.70 -19.57
N ALA A 6 -0.63 2.70 -18.66
CA ALA A 6 0.65 2.15 -18.24
C ALA A 6 1.33 1.37 -19.37
N VAL A 7 0.56 0.61 -20.16
CA VAL A 7 1.07 -0.12 -21.34
C VAL A 7 1.62 0.86 -22.39
N GLU A 8 0.86 1.92 -22.69
CA GLU A 8 1.29 2.99 -23.61
C GLU A 8 2.56 3.71 -23.14
N GLN A 9 2.69 3.94 -21.82
CA GLN A 9 3.86 4.60 -21.25
C GLN A 9 5.11 3.71 -21.28
N ASN A 10 4.98 2.44 -20.87
CA ASN A 10 6.09 1.51 -20.78
C ASN A 10 5.60 0.06 -20.71
N GLU A 11 5.44 -0.57 -21.86
CA GLU A 11 5.04 -1.97 -21.99
C GLU A 11 5.99 -2.93 -21.24
N GLN A 12 7.30 -2.67 -21.26
CA GLN A 12 8.29 -3.54 -20.60
C GLN A 12 8.16 -3.53 -19.07
N PHE A 13 7.70 -2.42 -18.49
CA PHE A 13 7.39 -2.35 -17.07
C PHE A 13 6.19 -3.23 -16.72
N VAL A 14 5.10 -3.10 -17.49
CA VAL A 14 3.84 -3.83 -17.24
C VAL A 14 4.00 -5.32 -17.48
N THR A 15 4.80 -5.70 -18.49
CA THR A 15 5.07 -7.11 -18.86
C THR A 15 6.25 -7.71 -18.11
N ASN A 16 6.84 -6.98 -17.16
CA ASN A 16 7.98 -7.46 -16.40
C ASN A 16 7.63 -8.75 -15.64
N TYR A 17 8.43 -9.80 -15.86
CA TYR A 17 8.17 -11.11 -15.27
C TYR A 17 8.08 -11.09 -13.74
N LYS A 18 8.99 -10.37 -13.06
CA LYS A 18 8.98 -10.30 -11.59
C LYS A 18 7.72 -9.59 -11.09
N PHE A 19 7.35 -8.47 -11.73
CA PHE A 19 6.13 -7.73 -11.42
C PHE A 19 4.88 -8.62 -11.55
N LEU A 20 4.67 -9.23 -12.71
CA LEU A 20 3.52 -10.11 -12.97
C LEU A 20 3.46 -11.30 -12.01
N LEU A 21 4.62 -11.89 -11.70
CA LEU A 21 4.70 -13.06 -10.82
C LEU A 21 4.22 -12.77 -9.39
N MET A 22 4.41 -11.54 -8.88
CA MET A 22 3.89 -11.18 -7.56
C MET A 22 2.36 -11.26 -7.52
N PHE A 23 1.69 -10.73 -8.56
CA PHE A 23 0.23 -10.77 -8.65
C PHE A 23 -0.28 -12.20 -8.81
N LEU A 24 0.37 -13.01 -9.67
CA LEU A 24 0.02 -14.42 -9.82
C LEU A 24 0.10 -15.18 -8.50
N ARG A 25 1.18 -14.98 -7.72
CA ARG A 25 1.35 -15.60 -6.40
C ARG A 25 0.25 -15.19 -5.43
N SER A 26 -0.15 -13.92 -5.44
CA SER A 26 -1.21 -13.40 -4.56
C SER A 26 -2.60 -13.97 -4.86
N GLU A 27 -2.82 -14.49 -6.07
CA GLU A 27 -4.09 -15.03 -6.55
C GLU A 27 -4.05 -16.54 -6.80
N CYS A 28 -3.09 -17.25 -6.18
CA CYS A 28 -2.91 -18.69 -6.36
C CYS A 28 -2.84 -19.11 -7.85
N PHE A 29 -2.23 -18.27 -8.69
CA PHE A 29 -2.09 -18.44 -10.14
C PHE A 29 -3.42 -18.46 -10.92
N ASN A 30 -4.50 -17.94 -10.35
CA ASN A 30 -5.74 -17.70 -11.10
C ASN A 30 -5.56 -16.50 -12.04
N ALA A 31 -5.46 -16.75 -13.35
CA ALA A 31 -5.20 -15.72 -14.35
C ALA A 31 -6.27 -14.62 -14.38
N HIS A 32 -7.55 -14.98 -14.24
CA HIS A 32 -8.67 -14.03 -14.27
C HIS A 32 -8.64 -13.05 -13.09
N ASN A 33 -8.46 -13.57 -11.88
CA ASN A 33 -8.37 -12.74 -10.68
C ASN A 33 -7.08 -11.91 -10.69
N THR A 34 -5.98 -12.48 -11.19
CA THR A 34 -4.71 -11.76 -11.36
C THR A 34 -4.88 -10.54 -12.26
N ALA A 35 -5.53 -10.69 -13.42
CA ALA A 35 -5.80 -9.58 -14.33
C ALA A 35 -6.61 -8.47 -13.64
N LYS A 36 -7.66 -8.84 -12.90
CA LYS A 36 -8.46 -7.88 -12.10
C LYS A 36 -7.62 -7.15 -11.06
N ARG A 37 -6.75 -7.87 -10.34
CA ARG A 37 -5.87 -7.27 -9.33
C ARG A 37 -4.84 -6.32 -9.95
N ILE A 38 -4.28 -6.67 -11.11
CA ILE A 38 -3.37 -5.79 -11.85
C ILE A 38 -4.08 -4.51 -12.29
N MET A 39 -5.30 -4.61 -12.83
CA MET A 39 -6.06 -3.40 -13.20
C MET A 39 -6.30 -2.49 -11.98
N ARG A 40 -6.78 -3.05 -10.87
CA ARG A 40 -6.98 -2.32 -9.61
C ARG A 40 -5.67 -1.69 -9.10
N HIS A 41 -4.54 -2.38 -9.22
CA HIS A 41 -3.24 -1.85 -8.84
C HIS A 41 -2.91 -0.56 -9.59
N PHE A 42 -3.08 -0.54 -10.91
CA PHE A 42 -2.82 0.67 -11.71
C PHE A 42 -3.84 1.78 -11.44
N ASP A 43 -5.12 1.48 -11.25
CA ASP A 43 -6.13 2.48 -10.90
C ASP A 43 -5.82 3.15 -9.54
N GLN A 44 -5.43 2.34 -8.54
CA GLN A 44 -4.98 2.84 -7.24
C GLN A 44 -3.70 3.67 -7.38
N LYS A 45 -2.70 3.17 -8.10
CA LYS A 45 -1.43 3.86 -8.27
C LYS A 45 -1.59 5.20 -9.00
N LEU A 46 -2.46 5.27 -10.01
CA LEU A 46 -2.84 6.50 -10.69
C LEU A 46 -3.49 7.50 -9.74
N THR A 47 -4.44 7.02 -8.91
CA THR A 47 -5.14 7.86 -7.92
C THR A 47 -4.18 8.40 -6.86
N LEU A 48 -3.24 7.58 -6.39
CA LEU A 48 -2.33 7.93 -5.31
C LEU A 48 -1.17 8.81 -5.78
N PHE A 49 -0.58 8.51 -6.93
CA PHE A 49 0.70 9.10 -7.37
C PHE A 49 0.64 9.88 -8.69
N GLY A 50 -0.50 9.83 -9.39
CA GLY A 50 -0.68 10.49 -10.68
C GLY A 50 -0.06 9.72 -11.85
N LYS A 51 -0.29 10.26 -13.06
CA LYS A 51 0.04 9.61 -14.33
C LYS A 51 1.54 9.37 -14.52
N ASP A 52 2.38 10.29 -14.06
CA ASP A 52 3.83 10.27 -14.31
C ASP A 52 4.56 9.16 -13.53
N LYS A 53 3.91 8.64 -12.48
CA LYS A 53 4.49 7.61 -11.60
C LYS A 53 3.92 6.22 -11.86
N LEU A 54 3.04 6.07 -12.85
CA LEU A 54 2.28 4.85 -13.10
C LEU A 54 3.19 3.66 -13.45
N THR A 55 4.23 3.89 -14.27
CA THR A 55 5.22 2.90 -14.70
C THR A 55 6.58 3.05 -14.01
N LYS A 56 6.62 3.74 -12.87
CA LYS A 56 7.82 3.92 -12.04
C LYS A 56 7.73 3.09 -10.77
N ARG A 57 8.84 2.49 -10.33
CA ARG A 57 8.94 1.96 -8.96
C ARG A 57 8.92 3.14 -7.99
N ILE A 58 7.94 3.19 -7.09
CA ILE A 58 7.83 4.29 -6.13
C ILE A 58 8.92 4.13 -5.07
N THR A 59 9.67 5.20 -4.86
CA THR A 59 10.73 5.27 -3.86
C THR A 59 10.37 6.29 -2.78
N LEU A 60 11.17 6.37 -1.71
CA LEU A 60 10.97 7.40 -0.67
C LEU A 60 11.05 8.82 -1.25
N GLU A 61 11.86 9.04 -2.29
CA GLU A 61 12.01 10.32 -2.99
C GLU A 61 10.74 10.73 -3.77
N ASP A 62 9.87 9.78 -4.10
CA ASP A 62 8.59 10.04 -4.78
C ASP A 62 7.48 10.50 -3.81
N LEU A 63 7.77 10.51 -2.51
CA LEU A 63 6.90 11.01 -1.46
C LEU A 63 7.16 12.49 -1.18
N THR A 64 6.17 13.20 -0.62
CA THR A 64 6.36 14.61 -0.24
C THR A 64 7.31 14.73 0.96
N LYS A 65 7.83 15.93 1.22
CA LYS A 65 8.72 16.15 2.38
C LYS A 65 8.02 15.82 3.69
N GLU A 66 6.74 16.17 3.81
CA GLU A 66 5.94 15.85 4.99
C GLU A 66 5.77 14.33 5.17
N GLU A 67 5.58 13.59 4.08
CA GLU A 67 5.53 12.13 4.09
C GLU A 67 6.89 11.54 4.55
N GLN A 68 7.99 12.05 4.01
CA GLN A 68 9.35 11.62 4.37
C GLN A 68 9.71 11.94 5.84
N ASP A 69 9.32 13.11 6.34
CA ASP A 69 9.55 13.50 7.73
C ASP A 69 8.82 12.57 8.70
N VAL A 70 7.61 12.13 8.34
CA VAL A 70 6.83 11.16 9.12
C VAL A 70 7.50 9.80 9.14
N PHE A 71 8.07 9.35 8.00
CA PHE A 71 8.92 8.15 7.98
C PHE A 71 10.11 8.26 8.93
N ALA A 72 10.79 9.41 8.92
CA ALA A 72 12.02 9.60 9.67
C ALA A 72 11.79 9.80 11.19
N GLN A 73 10.71 10.48 11.58
CA GLN A 73 10.59 11.04 12.93
C GLN A 73 9.47 10.43 13.77
N ALA A 74 8.37 10.00 13.15
CA ALA A 74 7.15 9.71 13.90
C ALA A 74 7.01 8.24 14.29
N GLY A 75 7.70 7.32 13.60
CA GLY A 75 7.60 5.88 13.85
C GLY A 75 6.14 5.37 13.81
N THR A 76 5.27 6.09 13.10
CA THR A 76 3.81 5.91 13.12
C THR A 76 3.41 4.56 12.56
N ILE A 77 4.14 4.09 11.54
CA ILE A 77 4.00 2.76 10.95
C ILE A 77 5.36 2.08 11.08
N GLN A 78 5.36 0.85 11.58
CA GLN A 78 6.55 0.03 11.77
C GLN A 78 6.28 -1.35 11.19
N VAL A 79 7.28 -1.89 10.51
CA VAL A 79 7.27 -3.30 10.07
C VAL A 79 7.96 -4.11 11.15
N LEU A 80 7.23 -5.00 11.82
CA LEU A 80 7.80 -5.80 12.88
C LEU A 80 8.74 -6.87 12.29
N PRO A 81 9.87 -7.18 12.96
CA PRO A 81 10.82 -8.18 12.47
C PRO A 81 10.25 -9.60 12.54
N LEU A 82 9.22 -9.81 13.36
CA LEU A 82 8.54 -11.10 13.52
C LEU A 82 7.30 -11.15 12.64
N ARG A 83 7.06 -12.34 12.10
CA ARG A 83 5.84 -12.69 11.39
C ARG A 83 4.81 -13.24 12.37
N ASP A 84 3.54 -13.19 11.99
CA ASP A 84 2.50 -13.89 12.74
C ASP A 84 2.59 -15.42 12.60
N MET A 85 1.73 -16.14 13.31
CA MET A 85 1.70 -17.62 13.26
C MET A 85 1.42 -18.20 11.87
N SER A 86 0.82 -17.41 10.98
CA SER A 86 0.56 -17.80 9.59
C SER A 86 1.72 -17.43 8.64
N GLY A 87 2.78 -16.79 9.13
CA GLY A 87 3.94 -16.36 8.36
C GLY A 87 3.76 -15.03 7.62
N ARG A 88 2.76 -14.23 7.99
CA ARG A 88 2.50 -12.89 7.43
C ARG A 88 3.35 -11.85 8.12
N VAL A 89 3.85 -10.88 7.35
CA VAL A 89 4.52 -9.71 7.92
C VAL A 89 3.51 -8.87 8.69
N VAL A 90 3.90 -8.37 9.86
CA VAL A 90 3.05 -7.52 10.69
C VAL A 90 3.49 -6.06 10.51
N MET A 91 2.62 -5.27 9.88
CA MET A 91 2.70 -3.82 9.89
C MET A 91 1.92 -3.29 11.09
N PHE A 92 2.62 -2.69 12.03
CA PHE A 92 2.02 -2.08 13.21
C PHE A 92 1.96 -0.57 13.04
N ALA A 93 0.79 0.01 13.24
CA ALA A 93 0.60 1.45 13.24
C ALA A 93 0.20 1.94 14.63
N CYS A 94 0.99 2.82 15.23
CA CYS A 94 0.66 3.46 16.49
C CYS A 94 0.11 4.86 16.22
N GLU A 95 -1.16 5.04 16.57
CA GLU A 95 -1.88 6.27 16.37
C GLU A 95 -1.69 7.20 17.58
N LYS A 96 -0.47 7.70 17.82
CA LYS A 96 -0.24 8.75 18.83
C LYS A 96 -0.27 10.12 18.15
N ASP A 97 -1.26 10.93 18.53
CA ASP A 97 -1.43 12.36 18.22
C ASP A 97 -0.81 12.85 16.89
N HIS A 98 -1.16 12.13 15.83
CA HIS A 98 -0.93 12.43 14.42
C HIS A 98 -1.09 13.92 14.09
N ARG A 99 -2.09 14.56 14.70
CA ARG A 99 -2.54 15.91 14.41
C ARG A 99 -1.43 16.95 14.58
N LYS A 100 -0.39 16.67 15.37
CA LYS A 100 0.78 17.55 15.52
C LYS A 100 1.75 17.51 14.33
N TYR A 101 1.82 16.39 13.61
CA TYR A 101 2.76 16.17 12.50
C TYR A 101 2.09 16.29 11.13
N PHE A 102 0.78 16.05 11.04
CA PHE A 102 0.04 16.11 9.77
C PHE A 102 -0.67 17.46 9.62
N ARG A 103 0.00 18.43 9.01
CA ARG A 103 -0.68 19.56 8.35
C ARG A 103 -0.89 19.19 6.88
N THR A 104 -1.83 18.28 6.63
CA THR A 104 -2.26 17.93 5.28
C THR A 104 -3.74 18.18 5.13
N ASP A 105 -4.14 18.73 3.98
CA ASP A 105 -5.53 18.97 3.63
C ASP A 105 -6.28 17.65 3.36
N ASN A 106 -5.55 16.55 3.11
CA ASN A 106 -6.13 15.24 2.85
C ASN A 106 -5.39 14.11 3.61
N PRO A 107 -5.71 13.90 4.90
CA PRO A 107 -5.04 12.89 5.73
C PRO A 107 -5.31 11.46 5.27
N ARG A 108 -6.43 11.22 4.59
CA ARG A 108 -6.75 9.88 4.05
C ARG A 108 -5.82 9.51 2.90
N LEU A 109 -5.71 10.39 1.90
CA LEU A 109 -4.83 10.18 0.75
C LEU A 109 -3.37 10.01 1.19
N PHE A 110 -2.95 10.84 2.12
CA PHE A 110 -1.63 10.78 2.75
C PHE A 110 -1.37 9.39 3.36
N ASN A 111 -2.26 8.89 4.23
CA ASN A 111 -2.11 7.58 4.84
C ASN A 111 -2.13 6.44 3.81
N CYS A 112 -2.99 6.53 2.79
CA CYS A 112 -3.03 5.54 1.72
C CYS A 112 -1.71 5.48 0.93
N ARG A 113 -1.07 6.62 0.65
CA ARG A 113 0.24 6.68 -0.03
C ARG A 113 1.34 6.04 0.81
N LEU A 114 1.37 6.32 2.11
CA LEU A 114 2.33 5.70 3.04
C LEU A 114 2.15 4.19 3.11
N ILE A 115 0.92 3.71 3.35
CA ILE A 115 0.61 2.28 3.44
C ILE A 115 0.95 1.59 2.12
N TRP A 116 0.60 2.19 0.99
CA TRP A 116 0.93 1.64 -0.33
C TRP A 116 2.44 1.48 -0.50
N TYR A 117 3.23 2.51 -0.14
CA TYR A 117 4.69 2.41 -0.20
C TYR A 117 5.23 1.27 0.67
N TYR A 118 4.80 1.17 1.92
CA TYR A 118 5.25 0.10 2.82
C TYR A 118 4.90 -1.29 2.29
N VAL A 119 3.65 -1.48 1.85
CA VAL A 119 3.19 -2.75 1.28
C VAL A 119 4.03 -3.12 0.08
N MET A 120 4.25 -2.18 -0.85
CA MET A 120 5.02 -2.44 -2.06
C MET A 120 6.50 -2.73 -1.76
N ALA A 121 7.11 -1.97 -0.85
CA ALA A 121 8.48 -2.21 -0.41
C ALA A 121 8.66 -3.59 0.24
N ILE A 122 7.67 -4.08 0.99
CA ILE A 122 7.71 -5.42 1.59
C ILE A 122 7.53 -6.50 0.51
N ILE A 123 6.49 -6.41 -0.32
CA ILE A 123 6.16 -7.50 -1.25
C ILE A 123 7.12 -7.60 -2.43
N GLU A 124 7.77 -6.52 -2.85
CA GLU A 124 8.70 -6.53 -4.00
C GLU A 124 9.88 -7.49 -3.79
N ASP A 125 10.36 -7.60 -2.55
CA ASP A 125 11.56 -8.37 -2.21
C ASP A 125 11.27 -9.64 -1.39
N ASP A 126 10.01 -9.88 -0.97
CA ASP A 126 9.64 -11.03 -0.14
C ASP A 126 8.56 -11.95 -0.75
N ILE A 127 9.00 -13.11 -1.22
CA ILE A 127 8.13 -14.14 -1.81
C ILE A 127 7.08 -14.66 -0.81
N GLU A 128 7.43 -14.77 0.47
CA GLU A 128 6.47 -15.29 1.46
C GLU A 128 5.34 -14.30 1.70
N SER A 129 5.62 -12.99 1.73
CA SER A 129 4.58 -11.95 1.78
C SER A 129 3.72 -11.92 0.52
N GLN A 130 4.29 -12.16 -0.67
CA GLN A 130 3.50 -12.24 -1.91
C GLN A 130 2.44 -13.36 -1.86
N LYS A 131 2.72 -14.46 -1.14
CA LYS A 131 1.81 -15.62 -1.02
C LYS A 131 0.85 -15.51 0.17
N LYS A 132 1.36 -15.10 1.34
CA LYS A 132 0.63 -15.13 2.61
C LYS A 132 -0.04 -13.80 2.94
N GLY A 133 0.42 -12.72 2.32
CA GLY A 133 -0.03 -11.36 2.57
C GLY A 133 0.63 -10.72 3.79
N ILE A 134 0.09 -9.56 4.15
CA ILE A 134 0.55 -8.70 5.22
C ILE A 134 -0.63 -8.46 6.16
N VAL A 135 -0.37 -8.37 7.46
CA VAL A 135 -1.36 -7.99 8.48
C VAL A 135 -1.07 -6.57 8.93
N TYR A 136 -2.09 -5.71 8.88
CA TYR A 136 -2.03 -4.37 9.43
C TYR A 136 -2.70 -4.33 10.80
N VAL A 137 -1.98 -3.86 11.83
CA VAL A 137 -2.46 -3.71 13.20
C VAL A 137 -2.46 -2.23 13.55
N GLY A 138 -3.64 -1.62 13.61
CA GLY A 138 -3.80 -0.25 14.08
C GLY A 138 -4.02 -0.21 15.59
N TYR A 139 -3.18 0.52 16.32
CA TYR A 139 -3.34 0.79 17.74
C TYR A 139 -3.78 2.24 17.95
N GLY A 140 -5.10 2.42 18.07
CA GLY A 140 -5.74 3.69 18.37
C GLY A 140 -5.67 4.04 19.85
N LEU A 141 -4.78 4.97 20.23
CA LEU A 141 -4.88 5.62 21.53
C LEU A 141 -5.96 6.71 21.45
N ASP A 142 -6.91 6.69 22.38
CA ASP A 142 -8.05 7.63 22.44
C ASP A 142 -9.06 7.54 21.28
N PHE A 143 -9.28 6.35 20.71
CA PHE A 143 -10.44 6.12 19.82
C PHE A 143 -11.73 6.36 20.60
N LYS A 144 -12.28 7.58 20.50
CA LYS A 144 -13.67 7.85 20.87
C LYS A 144 -14.52 7.40 19.70
N PRO A 145 -15.33 6.33 19.83
CA PRO A 145 -16.24 5.96 18.75
C PRO A 145 -17.12 7.17 18.46
N LYS A 146 -16.99 7.73 17.25
CA LYS A 146 -18.00 8.63 16.72
C LYS A 146 -19.23 7.76 16.47
N GLY A 147 -20.39 8.26 16.89
CA GLY A 147 -21.68 7.58 16.71
C GLY A 147 -21.87 7.10 15.28
N ASP A 148 -22.54 5.95 15.20
CA ASP A 148 -22.94 5.17 14.04
C ASP A 148 -21.80 4.59 13.18
N ARG A 149 -21.47 3.34 13.53
CA ARG A 149 -20.66 2.40 12.74
C ARG A 149 -21.52 1.85 11.61
N ASP A 150 -21.34 2.34 10.39
CA ASP A 150 -21.85 1.65 9.19
C ASP A 150 -20.89 1.64 7.97
N GLU A 151 -19.70 2.26 8.02
CA GLU A 151 -18.85 2.40 6.81
C GLU A 151 -17.47 1.69 6.87
N PHE A 152 -17.15 0.94 7.92
CA PHE A 152 -15.85 0.25 8.03
C PHE A 152 -15.70 -1.00 7.14
N ASP A 153 -16.78 -1.50 6.53
CA ASP A 153 -16.80 -2.80 5.83
C ASP A 153 -16.60 -2.73 4.30
N VAL A 154 -16.40 -1.56 3.69
CA VAL A 154 -16.52 -1.46 2.21
C VAL A 154 -15.22 -1.72 1.44
N TRP A 155 -14.04 -1.79 2.07
CA TRP A 155 -12.75 -1.83 1.33
C TRP A 155 -11.76 -2.92 1.73
N MET A 156 -12.16 -3.86 2.59
CA MET A 156 -11.38 -5.08 2.90
C MET A 156 -11.97 -6.35 2.25
N GLY A 157 -12.76 -6.18 1.17
CA GLY A 157 -13.29 -7.24 0.31
C GLY A 157 -12.74 -7.18 -1.11
#